data_AF-A0A9E4PAF5-F1
#
_entry.id   AF-A0A9E4PAF5-F1
#
_cell.length_a   1.000
_cell.length_b   1.000
_cell.length_c   1.000
_cell.angle_alpha   90.00
_cell.angle_beta   90.00
_cell.angle_gamma   90.00
#
_symmetry.space_group_name_H-M   'P 1'
#
loop_
_entity.id
_entity.type
_entity.pdbx_description
1 polymer ?
#
loop_
_entity_poly.entity_id
_entity_poly.type
_entity_poly.pdbx_seq_one_letter_code
_entity_poly.pdbx_strand_id
1 'polypeptide(L)'
;PTAGSSDLRAGDFKKWAPVLKEKLEHCMPGIAAFHGVTAYRNYLRHAEGVNERPKLGVQDRTMGASKVFLLPNPSPANAAYSLDDLVRWYVALREFRDSVRSRRN
;
A
#
# COMPACT_ATOMS: atom_id res chain seq x y z
N PRO A 1 20.42 -0.90 -5.32
CA PRO A 1 19.59 0.24 -4.88
C PRO A 1 19.11 1.05 -6.09
N THR A 2 17.82 1.39 -6.19
CA THR A 2 17.31 2.38 -7.15
C THR A 2 17.15 3.73 -6.44
N ALA A 3 17.37 4.85 -7.15
CA ALA A 3 17.46 6.17 -6.54
C ALA A 3 16.07 6.81 -6.29
N GLY A 4 15.03 6.32 -6.96
CA GLY A 4 13.64 6.74 -6.69
C GLY A 4 12.59 5.79 -7.27
N SER A 5 11.32 6.03 -6.94
CA SER A 5 10.20 5.27 -7.51
C SER A 5 10.05 5.45 -9.03
N SER A 6 10.64 6.50 -9.59
CA SER A 6 10.74 6.79 -11.02
C SER A 6 11.66 5.82 -11.78
N ASP A 7 12.59 5.15 -11.09
CA ASP A 7 13.48 4.17 -11.70
C ASP A 7 12.84 2.77 -11.78
N LEU A 8 11.73 2.55 -11.09
CA LEU A 8 11.00 1.29 -11.11
C LEU A 8 10.29 1.12 -12.44
N ARG A 9 10.75 0.15 -13.23
CA ARG A 9 10.19 -0.19 -14.53
C ARG A 9 9.04 -1.17 -14.35
N ALA A 10 8.20 -1.30 -15.39
CA ALA A 10 7.11 -2.28 -15.39
C ALA A 10 7.61 -3.73 -15.13
N GLY A 11 8.83 -4.06 -15.59
CA GLY A 11 9.46 -5.36 -15.36
C GLY A 11 9.79 -5.62 -13.89
N ASP A 12 10.15 -4.59 -13.12
CA ASP A 12 10.44 -4.74 -11.69
C ASP A 12 9.17 -5.13 -10.92
N PHE A 13 8.04 -4.48 -11.24
CA PHE A 13 6.77 -4.84 -10.62
C PHE A 13 6.29 -6.23 -11.03
N LYS A 14 6.45 -6.63 -12.29
CA LYS A 14 6.09 -7.98 -12.75
C LYS A 14 6.89 -9.05 -12.01
N LYS A 15 8.17 -8.79 -11.74
CA LYS A 15 9.06 -9.71 -11.01
C LYS A 15 8.73 -9.77 -9.52
N TRP A 16 8.52 -8.61 -8.88
CA TRP A 16 8.50 -8.53 -7.41
C TRP A 16 7.11 -8.47 -6.77
N ALA A 17 6.06 -8.16 -7.53
CA ALA A 17 4.70 -8.16 -6.97
C ALA A 17 4.25 -9.57 -6.48
N PRO A 18 4.51 -10.68 -7.22
CA PRO A 18 4.21 -12.02 -6.72
C PRO A 18 4.98 -12.36 -5.43
N VAL A 19 6.25 -11.96 -5.35
CA VAL A 19 7.07 -12.14 -4.13
C VAL A 19 6.52 -11.35 -2.94
N LEU A 20 6.01 -10.14 -3.17
CA LEU A 20 5.33 -9.38 -2.12
C LEU A 20 4.05 -10.08 -1.66
N LYS A 21 3.27 -10.64 -2.59
CA LYS A 21 2.05 -11.39 -2.28
C LYS A 21 2.37 -12.59 -1.38
N GLU A 22 3.35 -13.41 -1.75
CA GLU A 22 3.80 -14.54 -0.94
C GLU A 22 4.19 -14.12 0.49
N LYS A 23 4.92 -13.00 0.63
CA LYS A 23 5.29 -12.46 1.95
C LYS A 23 4.08 -12.01 2.76
N LEU A 24 3.10 -11.36 2.13
CA LEU A 24 1.89 -10.89 2.82
C LEU A 24 1.00 -12.06 3.24
N GLU A 25 0.91 -13.10 2.42
CA GLU A 25 0.21 -14.34 2.75
C GLU A 25 0.90 -15.12 3.87
N HIS A 26 2.24 -15.10 3.93
CA HIS A 26 3.00 -15.75 5.01
C HIS A 26 2.96 -14.98 6.33
N CYS A 27 3.21 -13.66 6.29
CA CYS A 27 3.28 -12.82 7.48
C CYS A 27 1.90 -12.47 8.07
N MET A 28 0.85 -12.49 7.26
CA MET A 28 -0.54 -12.16 7.64
C MET A 28 -0.66 -10.95 8.57
N PRO A 29 -0.09 -9.77 8.22
CA PRO A 29 -0.22 -8.60 9.06
C PRO A 29 -1.70 -8.19 9.21
N GLY A 30 -2.04 -7.54 10.32
CA GLY A 30 -3.40 -7.00 10.48
C GLY A 30 -3.75 -5.99 9.36
N ILE A 31 -2.76 -5.20 8.93
CA ILE A 31 -2.89 -4.20 7.87
C ILE A 31 -1.64 -4.23 6.98
N ALA A 32 -1.83 -4.30 5.67
CA ALA A 32 -0.83 -3.98 4.65
C ALA A 32 -0.98 -2.51 4.25
N ALA A 33 -0.07 -1.65 4.73
CA ALA A 33 -0.04 -0.23 4.40
C ALA A 33 0.84 0.02 3.17
N PHE A 34 0.25 0.53 2.08
CA PHE A 34 0.98 0.89 0.87
C PHE A 34 1.23 2.39 0.84
N HIS A 35 2.48 2.80 0.67
CA HIS A 35 2.86 4.22 0.52
C HIS A 35 3.02 4.58 -0.95
N GLY A 36 1.92 5.02 -1.56
CA GLY A 36 1.87 5.51 -2.93
C GLY A 36 0.99 4.68 -3.86
N VAL A 37 0.11 5.38 -4.60
CA VAL A 37 -0.86 4.80 -5.54
C VAL A 37 -0.19 3.94 -6.62
N THR A 38 0.96 4.37 -7.14
CA THR A 38 1.69 3.66 -8.19
C THR A 38 2.13 2.26 -7.74
N ALA A 39 2.63 2.12 -6.51
CA ALA A 39 3.07 0.83 -5.99
C ALA A 39 1.88 -0.13 -5.86
N TYR A 40 0.79 0.33 -5.23
CA TYR A 40 -0.39 -0.51 -5.03
C TYR A 40 -1.10 -0.87 -6.34
N ARG A 41 -1.25 0.07 -7.27
CA ARG A 41 -1.80 -0.20 -8.60
C ARG A 41 -0.99 -1.25 -9.36
N ASN A 42 0.35 -1.18 -9.29
CA ASN A 42 1.19 -2.17 -9.93
C ASN A 42 1.13 -3.53 -9.23
N TYR A 43 1.03 -3.56 -7.90
CA TYR A 43 0.77 -4.80 -7.17
C TYR A 43 -0.53 -5.44 -7.65
N LEU A 44 -1.65 -4.70 -7.66
CA LEU A 44 -2.94 -5.21 -8.12
C LEU A 44 -2.84 -5.81 -9.54
N ARG A 45 -2.17 -5.10 -10.44
CA ARG A 45 -2.01 -5.56 -11.83
C ARG A 45 -1.18 -6.84 -11.93
N HIS A 46 -0.05 -6.91 -11.24
CA HIS A 46 0.97 -7.94 -11.48
C HIS A 46 0.92 -9.12 -10.51
N ALA A 47 0.31 -8.97 -9.34
CA ALA A 47 0.11 -10.05 -8.36
C ALA A 47 -1.34 -10.55 -8.29
N GLU A 48 -2.32 -9.68 -8.53
CA GLU A 48 -3.74 -10.04 -8.45
C GLU A 48 -4.43 -10.12 -9.82
N GLY A 49 -3.77 -9.67 -10.90
CA GLY A 49 -4.38 -9.62 -12.24
C GLY A 49 -5.49 -8.57 -12.37
N VAL A 50 -5.55 -7.59 -11.47
CA VAL A 50 -6.61 -6.59 -11.38
C VAL A 50 -6.13 -5.25 -11.94
N ASN A 51 -6.91 -4.66 -12.85
CA ASN A 51 -6.62 -3.34 -13.43
C ASN A 51 -7.56 -2.27 -12.86
N GLU A 52 -7.28 -1.82 -11.64
CA GLU A 52 -8.05 -0.79 -10.93
C GLU A 52 -7.25 0.50 -10.74
N ARG A 53 -7.96 1.61 -10.48
CA ARG A 53 -7.37 2.90 -10.10
C ARG A 53 -7.71 3.18 -8.64
N PRO A 54 -6.92 2.66 -7.68
CA PRO A 54 -7.23 2.79 -6.27
C PRO A 54 -7.09 4.24 -5.80
N LYS A 55 -7.90 4.61 -4.82
CA LYS A 55 -7.85 5.91 -4.14
C LYS A 55 -7.19 5.73 -2.78
N LEU A 56 -6.66 6.82 -2.22
CA LEU A 56 -6.08 6.81 -0.87
C LEU A 56 -7.13 6.38 0.18
N GLY A 57 -6.65 5.82 1.29
CA GLY A 57 -7.47 5.34 2.41
C GLY A 57 -7.65 3.82 2.47
N VAL A 58 -8.69 3.38 3.18
CA VAL A 58 -9.06 1.96 3.29
C VAL A 58 -9.49 1.44 1.93
N GLN A 59 -9.02 0.24 1.58
CA GLN A 59 -9.44 -0.43 0.34
C GLN A 59 -10.48 -1.51 0.64
N ASP A 60 -11.40 -1.71 -0.30
CA ASP A 60 -12.39 -2.79 -0.22
C ASP A 60 -11.74 -4.18 -0.34
N ARG A 61 -10.64 -4.26 -1.10
CA ARG A 61 -9.86 -5.49 -1.28
C ARG A 61 -8.99 -5.78 -0.06
N THR A 62 -8.92 -7.06 0.29
CA THR A 62 -7.96 -7.60 1.27
C THR A 62 -6.84 -8.35 0.55
N MET A 63 -5.73 -8.59 1.26
CA MET A 63 -4.64 -9.47 0.81
C MET A 63 -4.52 -10.62 1.81
N GLY A 64 -5.11 -11.76 1.46
CA GLY A 64 -5.40 -12.80 2.43
C GLY A 64 -6.24 -12.25 3.59
N ALA A 65 -5.77 -12.45 4.83
CA ALA A 65 -6.39 -11.91 6.04
C ALA A 65 -6.04 -10.42 6.32
N SER A 66 -5.11 -9.84 5.55
CA SER A 66 -4.64 -8.47 5.77
C SER A 66 -5.62 -7.47 5.19
N LYS A 67 -6.03 -6.48 6.00
CA LYS A 67 -6.72 -5.30 5.49
C LYS A 67 -5.73 -4.39 4.75
N VAL A 68 -6.18 -3.62 3.77
CA VAL A 68 -5.28 -2.76 2.98
C VAL A 68 -5.60 -1.29 3.23
N PHE A 69 -4.55 -0.49 3.46
CA PHE A 69 -4.64 0.95 3.58
C PHE A 69 -3.63 1.62 2.65
N LEU A 70 -4.07 2.60 1.85
CA LEU A 70 -3.24 3.29 0.88
C LEU A 70 -2.96 4.72 1.33
N LEU A 71 -1.69 5.06 1.50
CA LEU A 71 -1.20 6.39 1.89
C LEU A 71 -0.54 7.09 0.69
N PRO A 72 -0.37 8.43 0.74
CA PRO A 72 0.56 9.11 -0.13
C PRO A 72 1.98 8.53 0.00
N ASN A 73 2.78 8.67 -1.06
CA ASN A 73 4.21 8.36 -0.98
C ASN A 73 4.90 9.46 -0.15
N PRO A 74 5.58 9.15 0.97
CA PRO A 74 6.24 10.14 1.82
C PRO A 74 7.57 10.64 1.24
N SER A 75 8.00 10.11 0.08
CA SER A 75 9.20 10.58 -0.61
C SER A 75 9.13 12.09 -0.86
N PRO A 76 10.24 12.84 -0.64
CA PRO A 76 10.30 14.28 -0.96
C PRO A 76 9.99 14.61 -2.42
N ALA A 77 10.16 13.65 -3.33
CA ALA A 77 9.80 13.80 -4.74
C ALA A 77 8.28 13.94 -4.97
N ASN A 78 7.46 13.59 -3.99
CA ASN A 78 6.01 13.76 -4.03
C ASN A 78 5.61 15.12 -3.44
N ALA A 79 5.90 16.20 -4.16
CA ALA A 79 5.63 17.57 -3.72
C ALA A 79 4.13 17.93 -3.58
N ALA A 80 3.22 17.02 -3.93
CA ALA A 80 1.78 17.22 -3.81
C ALA A 80 1.26 17.13 -2.37
N TYR A 81 2.08 16.69 -1.41
CA TYR A 81 1.67 16.52 -0.01
C TYR A 81 2.67 17.21 0.92
N SER A 82 2.16 18.05 1.81
CA SER A 82 2.93 18.65 2.89
C SER A 82 3.24 17.63 3.99
N LEU A 83 4.14 17.97 4.91
CA LEU A 83 4.38 17.16 6.11
C LEU A 83 3.09 16.99 6.93
N ASP A 84 2.31 18.07 7.07
CA ASP A 84 1.04 18.04 7.79
C ASP A 84 0.03 17.09 7.14
N ASP A 85 -0.02 17.05 5.80
CA ASP A 85 -0.85 16.09 5.08
C ASP A 85 -0.43 14.65 5.37
N LEU A 86 0.89 14.37 5.32
CA LEU A 86 1.42 13.04 5.63
C LEU A 86 1.07 12.63 7.07
N VAL A 87 1.22 13.54 8.04
CA VAL A 87 0.84 13.31 9.44
C VAL A 87 -0.64 12.95 9.55
N ARG A 88 -1.54 13.68 8.87
CA ARG A 88 -2.98 13.36 8.86
C ARG A 88 -3.25 11.95 8.32
N TRP A 89 -2.54 11.51 7.27
CA TRP A 89 -2.67 10.15 6.75
C TRP A 89 -2.18 9.08 7.73
N TYR A 90 -1.11 9.34 8.48
CA TYR A 90 -0.66 8.42 9.53
C TYR A 90 -1.63 8.36 10.72
N VAL A 91 -2.27 9.48 11.08
CA VAL A 91 -3.35 9.50 12.08
C VAL A 91 -4.53 8.66 11.60
N ALA A 92 -4.98 8.81 10.35
CA ALA A 92 -6.04 8.00 9.77
C ALA A 92 -5.67 6.49 9.74
N LEU A 93 -4.41 6.15 9.46
CA LEU A 93 -3.92 4.77 9.54
C LEU A 93 -3.98 4.22 10.98
N ARG A 94 -3.63 5.04 11.98
CA ARG A 94 -3.74 4.66 13.40
C ARG A 94 -5.19 4.38 13.78
N GLU A 95 -6.11 5.26 13.41
CA GLU A 95 -7.54 5.09 13.65
C GLU A 95 -8.07 3.82 12.99
N PHE A 96 -7.66 3.56 11.74
CA PHE A 96 -8.02 2.33 11.04
C PHE A 96 -7.48 1.08 11.76
N ARG A 97 -6.22 1.10 12.20
CA ARG A 97 -5.64 0.00 13.01
C ARG A 97 -6.45 -0.27 14.27
N ASP A 98 -6.86 0.78 14.99
CA ASP A 98 -7.63 0.63 16.22
C ASP A 98 -9.04 0.05 15.92
N SER A 99 -9.63 0.40 14.77
CA SER A 99 -10.89 -0.21 14.29
C SER A 99 -10.74 -1.69 13.89
N VAL A 100 -9.57 -2.10 13.35
CA VAL A 100 -9.29 -3.50 12.99
C VAL A 100 -9.05 -4.34 14.24
N ARG A 101 -8.41 -3.78 15.28
CA ARG A 101 -8.16 -4.47 16.56
C ARG A 101 -9.44 -4.69 17.35
N SER A 102 -10.31 -3.69 17.41
CA SER A 102 -11.59 -3.78 18.15
C SER A 102 -12.56 -4.81 17.58
N ARG A 103 -12.45 -5.13 16.28
CA ARG A 103 -13.25 -6.20 15.62
C ARG A 103 -12.73 -7.62 15.82
N ARG A 104 -11.54 -7.78 16.43
CA ARG A 104 -10.92 -9.09 16.70
C ARG A 104 -11.11 -9.56 18.14
N ASN A 105 -11.65 -8.71 19.02
CA ASN A 105 -12.04 -9.03 20.39
C ASN A 105 -13.55 -9.29 20.43
#